data_AF-A0A2W1TSG4-F1
#
_entry.id   AF-A0A2W1TSG4-F1
#
_cell.length_a   1.000
_cell.length_b   1.000
_cell.length_c   1.000
_cell.angle_alpha   90.00
_cell.angle_beta   90.00
_cell.angle_gamma   90.00
#
_symmetry.space_group_name_H-M   'P 1'
#
loop_
_entity.id
_entity.type
_entity.pdbx_description
1 polymer ?
#
loop_
_entity_poly.entity_id
_entity_poly.type
_entity_poly.pdbx_seq_one_letter_code
_entity_poly.pdbx_strand_id
1 'polypeptide(L)'
;MPSQKPRVRRVPVAMPDGSTPAQPWYRSIHFSGFSLLMLAIIVLFVVVLAPSLRTLIQQQEQIAQQQHEVASQKADVAQKKQDVARWDDPAYIEAQARDRLLYVYPGEESYLVMGAEDEAADKTPTTDSGTPVSAKVQTPKVDWVQAMLSSVLQSGLTDERAADLVAPDVSGTGDSK
;
A
#
# COMPACT_ATOMS: atom_id res chain seq x y z
N MET A 1 -42.14 61.01 94.67
CA MET A 1 -42.04 59.79 93.82
C MET A 1 -43.17 59.85 92.80
N PRO A 2 -42.97 59.58 91.50
CA PRO A 2 -42.30 58.37 91.01
C PRO A 2 -41.19 58.60 89.98
N SER A 3 -40.21 57.68 90.02
CA SER A 3 -39.10 57.54 89.08
C SER A 3 -39.58 57.07 87.70
N GLN A 4 -39.18 57.77 86.65
CA GLN A 4 -39.28 57.27 85.28
C GLN A 4 -38.02 56.43 84.96
N LYS A 5 -38.24 55.13 84.77
CA LYS A 5 -37.23 54.15 84.35
C LYS A 5 -37.08 54.22 82.82
N PRO A 6 -35.87 54.33 82.25
CA PRO A 6 -35.71 54.43 80.80
C PRO A 6 -35.97 53.07 80.15
N ARG A 7 -36.88 53.02 79.16
CA ARG A 7 -37.15 51.82 78.37
C ARG A 7 -36.10 51.69 77.27
N VAL A 8 -35.30 50.62 77.33
CA VAL A 8 -34.32 50.27 76.30
C VAL A 8 -35.05 49.66 75.11
N ARG A 9 -35.00 50.35 73.95
CA ARG A 9 -35.53 49.87 72.68
C ARG A 9 -34.49 49.00 71.99
N ARG A 10 -34.74 47.70 71.89
CA ARG A 10 -33.90 46.79 71.11
C ARG A 10 -34.41 46.77 69.67
N VAL A 11 -33.52 47.08 68.73
CA VAL A 11 -33.76 47.02 67.29
C VAL A 11 -33.29 45.64 66.81
N PRO A 12 -34.13 44.83 66.16
CA PRO A 12 -33.66 43.58 65.57
C PRO A 12 -32.76 43.90 64.38
N VAL A 13 -31.50 43.45 64.45
CA VAL A 13 -30.59 43.43 63.32
C VAL A 13 -30.90 42.17 62.53
N ALA A 14 -31.42 42.34 61.31
CA ALA A 14 -31.54 41.24 60.36
C ALA A 14 -30.14 40.90 59.85
N MET A 15 -29.65 39.69 60.16
CA MET A 15 -28.49 39.15 59.45
C MET A 15 -28.96 38.69 58.07
N PRO A 16 -28.24 39.00 56.98
CA PRO A 16 -28.53 38.41 55.69
C PRO A 16 -28.18 36.92 55.79
N ASP A 17 -29.20 36.06 55.80
CA ASP A 17 -29.02 34.62 55.62
C ASP A 17 -28.43 34.38 54.24
N GLY A 18 -27.11 34.21 54.21
CA GLY A 18 -26.33 33.82 53.04
C GLY A 18 -26.56 32.35 52.70
N SER A 19 -27.80 31.93 52.49
CA SER A 19 -28.12 30.68 51.83
C SER A 19 -28.50 30.99 50.39
N THR A 20 -27.50 31.11 49.52
CA THR A 20 -27.75 31.02 48.07
C THR A 20 -28.12 29.56 47.83
N PRO A 21 -29.38 29.21 47.49
CA PRO A 21 -29.66 27.83 47.10
C PRO A 21 -28.78 27.53 45.89
N ALA A 22 -27.95 26.48 45.99
CA ALA A 22 -27.24 25.94 44.85
C ALA A 22 -28.31 25.47 43.84
N GLN A 23 -28.67 26.38 42.94
CA GLN A 23 -29.74 26.17 41.99
C GLN A 23 -29.27 25.03 41.08
N PRO A 24 -30.01 23.91 40.98
CA PRO A 24 -29.61 22.82 40.11
C PRO A 24 -29.55 23.31 38.67
N TRP A 25 -28.36 23.24 38.06
CA TRP A 25 -28.06 23.72 36.70
C TRP A 25 -28.92 23.08 35.59
N TYR A 26 -29.66 22.02 35.92
CA TYR A 26 -30.59 21.33 35.04
C TYR A 26 -32.00 21.95 35.02
N ARG A 27 -32.36 22.84 35.97
CA ARG A 27 -33.66 23.53 35.96
C ARG A 27 -33.80 24.60 34.86
N SER A 28 -32.69 25.01 34.25
CA SER A 28 -32.65 25.91 33.09
C SER A 28 -32.70 25.17 31.74
N ILE A 29 -32.95 23.86 31.72
CA ILE A 29 -33.28 23.17 30.48
C ILE A 29 -34.76 23.44 30.18
N HIS A 30 -35.03 24.67 29.78
CA HIS A 30 -36.31 25.03 29.20
C HIS A 30 -36.35 24.38 27.81
N PHE A 31 -37.32 23.51 27.54
CA PHE A 31 -37.65 23.01 26.19
C PHE A 31 -38.17 24.18 25.31
N SER A 32 -37.30 25.15 25.08
CA SER A 32 -37.49 26.36 24.31
C SER A 32 -36.87 26.18 22.92
N GLY A 33 -37.33 26.94 21.92
CA GLY A 33 -36.72 26.96 20.59
C GLY A 33 -35.21 27.24 20.61
N PHE A 34 -34.70 27.89 21.67
CA PHE A 34 -33.27 28.05 21.92
C PHE A 34 -32.53 26.71 22.14
N SER A 35 -33.13 25.76 22.85
CA SER A 35 -32.54 24.42 23.04
C SER A 35 -32.48 23.66 21.73
N LEU A 36 -33.48 23.82 20.86
CA LEU A 36 -33.50 23.20 19.53
C LEU A 36 -32.40 23.81 18.64
N LEU A 37 -32.21 25.13 18.71
CA LEU A 37 -31.17 25.84 17.99
C LEU A 37 -29.77 25.46 18.48
N MET A 38 -29.57 25.35 19.79
CA MET A 38 -28.30 24.90 20.38
C MET A 38 -27.98 23.45 19.98
N LEU A 39 -28.97 22.56 19.98
CA LEU A 39 -28.80 21.18 19.49
C LEU A 39 -28.43 21.17 17.99
N ALA A 40 -29.11 21.98 17.17
CA ALA A 40 -28.79 22.10 15.75
C ALA A 40 -27.35 22.59 15.52
N ILE A 41 -26.86 23.56 16.31
CA ILE A 41 -25.47 24.04 16.25
C ILE A 41 -24.48 22.92 16.61
N ILE A 42 -24.75 22.16 17.68
CA ILE A 42 -23.86 21.05 18.09
C ILE A 42 -23.80 19.99 17.00
N VAL A 43 -24.95 19.61 16.43
CA VAL A 43 -25.00 18.64 15.33
C VAL A 43 -24.22 19.17 14.12
N LEU A 44 -24.43 20.43 13.74
CA LEU A 44 -23.68 21.06 12.63
C LEU A 44 -22.18 21.07 12.90
N PHE A 45 -21.76 21.42 14.11
CA PHE A 45 -20.36 21.42 14.53
C PHE A 45 -19.72 20.04 14.40
N VAL A 46 -20.42 18.98 14.87
CA VAL A 46 -19.94 17.60 14.75
C VAL A 46 -19.85 17.16 13.29
N VAL A 47 -20.85 17.48 12.45
CA VAL A 47 -20.85 17.14 11.02
C VAL A 47 -19.68 17.79 10.28
N VAL A 48 -19.33 19.04 10.63
CA VAL A 48 -18.20 19.76 10.03
C VAL A 48 -16.86 19.23 10.54
N LEU A 49 -16.75 18.87 11.82
CA LEU A 49 -15.48 18.47 12.44
C LEU A 49 -15.14 16.98 12.25
N ALA A 50 -16.15 16.12 12.14
CA ALA A 50 -15.99 14.68 11.91
C ALA A 50 -15.08 14.33 10.72
N PRO A 51 -15.24 14.94 9.51
CA PRO A 51 -14.34 14.65 8.40
C PRO A 51 -12.89 15.04 8.73
N SER A 52 -12.65 16.20 9.35
CA SER A 52 -11.29 16.63 9.72
C SER A 52 -10.60 15.64 10.66
N LEU A 53 -11.30 15.15 11.69
CA LEU A 53 -10.77 14.16 12.62
C LEU A 53 -10.46 12.83 11.92
N ARG A 54 -11.33 12.37 11.01
CA ARG A 54 -11.06 11.18 10.19
C ARG A 54 -9.85 11.36 9.29
N THR A 55 -9.69 12.55 8.70
CA THR A 55 -8.59 12.86 7.79
C THR A 55 -7.24 12.84 8.52
N LEU A 56 -7.18 13.35 9.75
CA LEU A 56 -5.96 13.33 10.57
C LEU A 56 -5.49 11.91 10.93
N ILE A 57 -6.42 10.96 11.09
CA ILE A 57 -6.08 9.56 11.34
C ILE A 57 -5.60 8.89 10.04
N GLN A 58 -6.31 9.11 8.93
CA GLN A 58 -5.97 8.55 7.62
C GLN A 58 -4.63 9.09 7.07
N GLN A 59 -4.32 10.36 7.32
CA GLN A 59 -3.07 10.98 6.87
C GLN A 59 -1.84 10.34 7.53
N GLN A 60 -1.93 9.87 8.78
CA GLN A 60 -0.78 9.25 9.44
C GLN A 60 -0.40 7.90 8.83
N GLU A 61 -1.38 7.10 8.43
CA GLU A 61 -1.14 5.84 7.72
C GLU A 61 -0.55 6.10 6.32
N GLN A 62 -1.10 7.09 5.60
CA GLN A 62 -0.58 7.48 4.28
C GLN A 62 0.84 8.01 4.35
N ILE A 63 1.18 8.81 5.35
CA ILE A 63 2.54 9.33 5.55
C ILE A 63 3.51 8.18 5.86
N ALA A 64 3.12 7.22 6.71
CA ALA A 64 3.96 6.07 7.02
C ALA A 64 4.19 5.17 5.78
N GLN A 65 3.14 4.92 5.00
CA GLN A 65 3.22 4.16 3.76
C GLN A 65 4.08 4.87 2.71
N GLN A 66 3.85 6.16 2.47
CA GLN A 66 4.62 6.96 1.51
C GLN A 66 6.10 7.06 1.91
N GLN A 67 6.41 7.19 3.20
CA GLN A 67 7.80 7.19 3.65
C GLN A 67 8.48 5.84 3.44
N HIS A 68 7.77 4.73 3.67
CA HIS A 68 8.29 3.39 3.40
C HIS A 68 8.54 3.17 1.91
N GLU A 69 7.62 3.62 1.06
CA GLU A 69 7.75 3.56 -0.39
C GLU A 69 8.92 4.41 -0.92
N VAL A 70 9.11 5.61 -0.38
CA VAL A 70 10.27 6.45 -0.72
C VAL A 70 11.58 5.80 -0.27
N ALA A 71 11.59 5.11 0.87
CA ALA A 71 12.77 4.40 1.36
C ALA A 71 13.12 3.20 0.45
N SER A 72 12.13 2.39 0.05
CA SER A 72 12.35 1.26 -0.87
C SER A 72 12.81 1.74 -2.25
N GLN A 73 12.14 2.75 -2.82
CA GLN A 73 12.53 3.32 -4.11
C GLN A 73 13.95 3.90 -4.09
N LYS A 74 14.37 4.52 -2.99
CA LYS A 74 15.76 5.01 -2.84
C LYS A 74 16.76 3.86 -2.79
N ALA A 75 16.44 2.78 -2.10
CA ALA A 75 17.29 1.58 -2.06
C ALA A 75 17.43 0.95 -3.46
N ASP A 76 16.32 0.83 -4.19
CA ASP A 76 16.31 0.31 -5.57
C ASP A 76 17.15 1.18 -6.51
N VAL A 77 17.04 2.50 -6.40
CA VAL A 77 17.87 3.43 -7.19
C VAL A 77 19.34 3.29 -6.83
N ALA A 78 19.69 3.12 -5.55
CA ALA A 78 21.07 2.91 -5.13
C ALA A 78 21.63 1.59 -5.69
N GLN A 79 20.86 0.51 -5.61
CA GLN A 79 21.23 -0.79 -6.18
C GLN A 79 21.41 -0.70 -7.70
N LYS A 80 20.44 -0.14 -8.42
CA LYS A 80 20.53 0.02 -9.88
C LYS A 80 21.72 0.87 -10.30
N LYS A 81 22.05 1.93 -9.55
CA LYS A 81 23.25 2.73 -9.81
C LYS A 81 24.53 1.93 -9.60
N GLN A 82 24.58 1.09 -8.56
CA GLN A 82 25.72 0.20 -8.33
C GLN A 82 25.86 -0.82 -9.44
N ASP A 83 24.76 -1.39 -9.91
CA ASP A 83 24.76 -2.31 -11.04
C ASP A 83 25.30 -1.59 -12.28
N VAL A 84 24.75 -0.43 -12.66
CA VAL A 84 25.23 0.36 -13.81
C VAL A 84 26.74 0.62 -13.70
N ALA A 85 27.22 1.08 -12.54
CA ALA A 85 28.64 1.32 -12.34
C ALA A 85 29.51 0.05 -12.51
N ARG A 86 28.96 -1.13 -12.21
CA ARG A 86 29.62 -2.42 -12.45
C ARG A 86 29.61 -2.80 -13.93
N TRP A 87 28.49 -2.56 -14.62
CA TRP A 87 28.37 -2.81 -16.06
C TRP A 87 29.20 -1.83 -16.90
N ASP A 88 29.57 -0.66 -16.37
CA ASP A 88 30.45 0.30 -17.04
C ASP A 88 31.93 -0.15 -17.10
N ASP A 89 32.33 -1.17 -16.33
CA ASP A 89 33.68 -1.72 -16.37
C ASP A 89 33.84 -2.73 -17.53
N PRO A 90 34.69 -2.45 -18.54
CA PRO A 90 34.88 -3.34 -19.68
C PRO A 90 35.39 -4.73 -19.27
N ALA A 91 36.18 -4.86 -18.20
CA ALA A 91 36.66 -6.15 -17.73
C ALA A 91 35.52 -7.02 -17.16
N TYR A 92 34.52 -6.39 -16.55
CA TYR A 92 33.33 -7.07 -16.04
C TYR A 92 32.44 -7.58 -17.19
N ILE A 93 32.25 -6.78 -18.24
CA ILE A 93 31.52 -7.19 -19.44
C ILE A 93 32.23 -8.37 -20.11
N GLU A 94 33.54 -8.31 -20.27
CA GLU A 94 34.33 -9.38 -20.91
C GLU A 94 34.20 -10.71 -20.15
N ALA A 95 34.35 -10.67 -18.82
CA ALA A 95 34.18 -11.85 -17.96
C ALA A 95 32.76 -12.44 -18.07
N GLN A 96 31.73 -11.60 -18.02
CA GLN A 96 30.33 -12.04 -18.10
C GLN A 96 29.99 -12.60 -19.49
N ALA A 97 30.51 -11.99 -20.55
CA ALA A 97 30.34 -12.44 -21.93
C ALA A 97 31.02 -13.80 -22.17
N ARG A 98 32.22 -14.01 -21.61
CA ARG A 98 32.93 -15.29 -21.68
C ARG A 98 32.20 -16.40 -20.91
N ASP A 99 31.74 -16.12 -19.69
CA ASP A 99 31.06 -17.10 -18.84
C ASP A 99 29.66 -17.49 -19.37
N ARG A 100 28.84 -16.49 -19.76
CA ARG A 100 27.45 -16.72 -20.18
C ARG A 100 27.28 -17.06 -21.66
N LEU A 101 28.06 -16.42 -22.51
CA LEU A 101 27.88 -16.44 -23.97
C LEU A 101 29.03 -17.15 -24.69
N LEU A 102 30.04 -17.63 -23.96
CA LEU A 102 31.20 -18.32 -24.51
C LEU A 102 31.91 -17.51 -25.61
N TYR A 103 31.86 -16.17 -25.53
CA TYR A 103 32.51 -15.30 -26.49
C TYR A 103 34.04 -15.36 -26.37
N VAL A 104 34.72 -15.34 -27.52
CA VAL A 104 36.19 -15.36 -27.61
C VAL A 104 36.69 -14.23 -28.50
N TYR A 105 37.95 -13.82 -28.32
CA TYR A 105 38.55 -12.80 -29.17
C TYR A 105 38.78 -13.32 -30.60
N PRO A 106 38.77 -12.45 -31.62
CA PRO A 106 39.09 -12.86 -32.98
C PRO A 106 40.50 -13.46 -33.05
N GLY A 107 40.59 -14.75 -33.40
CA GLY A 107 41.84 -15.52 -33.43
C GLY A 107 42.02 -16.54 -32.29
N GLU A 108 41.11 -16.59 -31.32
CA GLU A 108 41.04 -17.64 -30.29
C GLU A 108 40.11 -18.80 -30.75
N GLU A 109 40.52 -20.05 -30.53
CA GLU A 109 39.75 -21.26 -30.87
C GLU A 109 38.95 -21.73 -29.64
N SER A 110 37.61 -21.70 -29.69
CA SER A 110 36.75 -22.16 -28.59
C SER A 110 36.43 -23.66 -28.72
N TYR A 111 36.87 -24.48 -27.77
CA TYR A 111 36.50 -25.89 -27.70
C TYR A 111 35.29 -26.07 -26.77
N LEU A 112 34.13 -26.38 -27.34
CA LEU A 112 32.98 -26.85 -26.56
C LEU A 112 33.05 -28.37 -26.48
N VAL A 113 33.35 -28.89 -25.29
CA VAL A 113 33.29 -30.33 -25.02
C VAL A 113 31.82 -30.68 -24.81
N MET A 114 31.15 -31.08 -25.89
CA MET A 114 29.91 -31.85 -25.78
C MET A 114 30.33 -33.24 -25.29
N GLY A 115 30.37 -33.39 -23.97
CA GLY A 115 30.65 -34.67 -23.34
C GLY A 115 29.67 -35.71 -23.86
N ALA A 116 30.20 -36.79 -24.43
CA ALA A 116 29.48 -38.03 -24.67
C ALA A 116 29.20 -38.73 -23.32
N GLU A 117 28.47 -38.03 -22.46
CA GLU A 117 27.87 -38.56 -21.24
C GLU A 117 26.46 -38.99 -21.64
N ASP A 118 26.42 -40.20 -22.20
CA ASP A 118 25.27 -40.92 -22.76
C ASP A 118 24.16 -41.26 -21.73
N GLU A 119 23.59 -40.26 -21.05
CA GLU A 119 22.29 -40.41 -20.37
C GLU A 119 21.35 -39.19 -20.49
N ALA A 120 21.83 -38.06 -21.03
CA ALA A 120 20.96 -36.89 -21.29
C ALA A 120 20.52 -36.76 -22.76
N ALA A 121 21.13 -37.52 -23.68
CA ALA A 121 20.83 -37.43 -25.12
C ALA A 121 19.42 -37.94 -25.50
N ASP A 122 18.75 -38.68 -24.61
CA ASP A 122 17.37 -39.15 -24.81
C ASP A 122 16.31 -38.15 -24.31
N LYS A 123 16.72 -37.05 -23.68
CA LYS A 123 15.81 -35.93 -23.40
C LYS A 123 15.80 -35.05 -24.63
N THR A 124 14.82 -35.26 -25.49
CA THR A 124 14.45 -34.30 -26.54
C THR A 124 14.47 -32.92 -25.91
N PRO A 125 15.26 -31.95 -26.42
CA PRO A 125 15.31 -30.63 -25.84
C PRO A 125 13.89 -30.10 -25.78
N THR A 126 13.40 -29.77 -24.58
CA THR A 126 12.08 -29.22 -24.36
C THR A 126 12.20 -27.72 -24.15
N THR A 127 11.28 -26.95 -24.70
CA THR A 127 11.11 -25.54 -24.35
C THR A 127 10.72 -25.42 -22.87
N ASP A 128 10.84 -24.23 -22.26
CA ASP A 128 10.35 -23.95 -20.90
C ASP A 128 8.88 -24.36 -20.68
N SER A 129 8.09 -24.39 -21.77
CA SER A 129 6.71 -24.86 -21.81
C SER A 129 6.54 -26.39 -21.86
N GLY A 130 7.62 -27.17 -21.78
CA GLY A 130 7.61 -28.64 -21.85
C GLY A 130 7.38 -29.22 -23.25
N THR A 131 7.32 -28.40 -24.29
CA THR A 131 7.10 -28.85 -25.68
C THR A 131 8.41 -29.37 -26.30
N PRO A 132 8.45 -30.56 -26.93
CA PRO A 132 9.64 -31.06 -27.59
C PRO A 132 10.03 -30.20 -28.80
N VAL A 133 11.31 -29.82 -28.89
CA VAL A 133 11.86 -29.05 -30.00
C VAL A 133 11.89 -29.93 -31.25
N SER A 134 11.13 -29.53 -32.26
CA SER A 134 11.04 -30.23 -33.54
C SER A 134 12.14 -29.78 -34.50
N ALA A 135 12.74 -30.72 -35.23
CA ALA A 135 13.68 -30.43 -36.31
C ALA A 135 13.03 -29.85 -37.58
N LYS A 136 11.69 -29.78 -37.61
CA LYS A 136 10.92 -29.17 -38.71
C LYS A 136 10.54 -27.74 -38.35
N VAL A 137 10.65 -26.83 -39.32
CA VAL A 137 10.19 -25.44 -39.16
C VAL A 137 8.68 -25.43 -38.98
N GLN A 138 8.22 -25.09 -37.78
CA GLN A 138 6.81 -24.87 -37.49
C GLN A 138 6.55 -23.35 -37.49
N THR A 139 5.40 -22.94 -38.02
CA THR A 139 4.91 -21.56 -37.88
C THR A 139 3.81 -21.56 -36.82
N PRO A 140 4.15 -21.48 -35.52
CA PRO A 140 3.16 -21.42 -34.46
C PRO A 140 2.31 -20.15 -34.63
N LYS A 141 0.99 -20.32 -34.62
CA LYS A 141 0.06 -19.19 -34.53
C LYS A 141 -0.10 -18.83 -33.06
N VAL A 142 0.61 -17.80 -32.63
CA VAL A 142 0.51 -17.29 -31.26
C VAL A 142 -0.54 -16.19 -31.21
N ASP A 143 -1.62 -16.40 -30.46
CA ASP A 143 -2.62 -15.35 -30.18
C ASP A 143 -2.19 -14.52 -28.97
N TRP A 144 -1.15 -13.72 -29.17
CA TRP A 144 -0.62 -12.83 -28.14
C TRP A 144 -1.64 -11.78 -27.68
N VAL A 145 -2.59 -11.40 -28.56
CA VAL A 145 -3.65 -10.43 -28.25
C VAL A 145 -4.58 -11.02 -27.20
N GLN A 146 -5.03 -12.26 -27.43
CA GLN A 146 -5.89 -12.97 -26.48
C GLN A 146 -5.16 -13.26 -25.17
N ALA A 147 -3.88 -13.63 -25.21
CA ALA A 147 -3.07 -13.86 -24.01
C ALA A 147 -2.87 -12.56 -23.19
N MET A 148 -2.68 -11.43 -23.86
CA MET A 148 -2.57 -10.13 -23.19
C MET A 148 -3.91 -9.70 -22.60
N LEU A 149 -5.00 -9.87 -23.36
CA LEU A 149 -6.34 -9.54 -22.89
C LEU A 149 -6.76 -10.43 -21.71
N SER A 150 -6.45 -11.73 -21.77
CA SER A 150 -6.72 -12.65 -20.65
C SER A 150 -5.90 -12.30 -19.42
N SER A 151 -4.64 -11.86 -19.58
CA SER A 151 -3.83 -11.38 -18.45
C SER A 151 -4.44 -10.14 -17.78
N VAL A 152 -4.88 -9.16 -18.57
CA VAL A 152 -5.56 -7.96 -18.03
C VAL A 152 -6.88 -8.33 -17.35
N LEU A 153 -7.71 -9.16 -17.99
CA LEU A 153 -8.98 -9.59 -17.41
C LEU A 153 -8.76 -10.43 -16.14
N GLN A 154 -7.81 -11.36 -16.14
CA GLN A 154 -7.45 -12.15 -14.97
C GLN A 154 -6.95 -11.25 -13.84
N SER A 155 -6.13 -10.24 -14.13
CA SER A 155 -5.64 -9.32 -13.10
C SER A 155 -6.76 -8.53 -12.42
N GLY A 156 -7.85 -8.21 -13.14
CA GLY A 156 -8.97 -7.45 -12.59
C GLY A 156 -10.08 -8.29 -11.97
N LEU A 157 -10.18 -9.58 -12.34
CA LEU A 157 -11.25 -10.48 -11.92
C LEU A 157 -10.77 -11.62 -11.01
N THR A 158 -9.46 -11.81 -10.84
CA THR A 158 -8.92 -12.87 -10.00
C THR A 158 -9.13 -12.59 -8.52
N ASP A 159 -9.59 -13.61 -7.81
CA ASP A 159 -9.64 -13.65 -6.34
C ASP A 159 -8.41 -14.42 -5.77
N GLU A 160 -7.55 -14.93 -6.65
CA GLU A 160 -6.34 -15.69 -6.30
C GLU A 160 -5.20 -14.74 -5.90
N ARG A 161 -4.32 -15.20 -5.00
CA ARG A 161 -3.12 -14.44 -4.62
C ARG A 161 -2.11 -14.43 -5.75
N ALA A 162 -1.30 -13.38 -5.81
CA ALA A 162 -0.28 -13.20 -6.86
C ALA A 162 0.69 -14.39 -7.03
N ALA A 163 0.92 -15.19 -5.98
CA ALA A 163 1.79 -16.36 -6.01
C ALA A 163 1.19 -17.58 -6.74
N ASP A 164 -0.14 -17.62 -6.88
CA ASP A 164 -0.88 -18.75 -7.47
C ASP A 164 -1.24 -18.51 -8.94
N LEU A 165 -0.94 -17.32 -9.48
CA LEU A 165 -1.25 -16.96 -10.86
C LEU A 165 -0.31 -17.66 -11.83
N VAL A 166 -0.87 -18.52 -12.68
CA VAL A 166 -0.16 -19.14 -13.81
C VAL A 166 -0.28 -18.24 -15.03
N ALA A 167 0.85 -17.96 -15.68
CA ALA A 167 0.85 -17.18 -16.93
C ALA A 167 0.12 -17.95 -18.05
N PRO A 168 -0.64 -17.26 -18.90
CA PRO A 168 -1.30 -17.90 -20.03
C PRO A 168 -0.27 -18.54 -20.96
N ASP A 169 -0.56 -19.74 -21.46
CA ASP A 169 0.31 -20.44 -22.39
C ASP A 169 0.40 -19.67 -23.73
N VAL A 170 1.58 -19.11 -23.99
CA VAL A 170 1.91 -18.38 -25.24
C VAL A 170 2.64 -19.25 -26.26
N SER A 171 2.82 -20.54 -25.95
CA SER A 171 3.44 -21.53 -26.83
C SER A 171 2.42 -21.88 -27.91
N GLY A 172 2.37 -21.10 -28.98
CA GLY A 172 1.42 -21.36 -30.07
C GLY A 172 1.50 -22.81 -30.56
N THR A 173 0.35 -23.45 -30.77
CA THR A 173 0.29 -24.80 -31.32
C THR A 173 0.64 -24.73 -32.81
N GLY A 174 1.85 -25.15 -33.19
CA GLY A 174 2.27 -25.19 -34.58
C GLY A 174 1.62 -26.37 -35.31
N ASP A 175 0.75 -26.10 -36.28
CA ASP A 175 0.38 -27.10 -37.28
C ASP A 175 1.56 -27.30 -38.25
N SER A 176 2.05 -28.53 -38.35
CA SER A 176 3.07 -28.92 -39.33
C SER A 176 2.47 -28.98 -40.73
N LYS A 177 3.05 -28.26 -41.69
CA LYS A 177 2.76 -28.43 -43.12
C LYS A 177 3.88 -29.17 -43.82
#